data_AF-A0A7J8R1G9-F1
#
_entry.id   AF-A0A7J8R1G9-F1
#
_cell.length_a   1.000
_cell.length_b   1.000
_cell.length_c   1.000
_cell.angle_alpha   90.00
_cell.angle_beta   90.00
_cell.angle_gamma   90.00
#
_symmetry.space_group_name_H-M   'P 1'
#
loop_
_entity.id
_entity.type
_entity.pdbx_description
1 polymer ?
#
loop_
_entity_poly.entity_id
_entity_poly.type
_entity_poly.pdbx_seq_one_letter_code
_entity_poly.pdbx_strand_id
1 'polypeptide(L)'
;MSSTFSGDETAPFFGFLGAAAALVFSCMGAAYGTAKSGVGVASMGVMRPELAKSYYLFDGYAHLSSGLACGLAGLSAGMAIGIVGDAGVRANAQQPKLFVGMILILIFAEALALYGLIVGIILSSRAGQSRAE
;
A
#
# COMPACT_ATOMS: atom_id res chain seq x y z
N MET A 1 0.09 49.84 -16.65
CA MET A 1 0.77 48.67 -16.08
C MET A 1 -0.30 47.60 -15.88
N SER A 2 -0.65 46.90 -16.96
CA SER A 2 -1.74 45.93 -17.00
C SER A 2 -1.31 44.62 -16.33
N SER A 3 -2.05 44.24 -15.29
CA SER A 3 -2.01 42.94 -14.64
C SER A 3 -2.53 41.86 -15.58
N THR A 4 -1.64 41.24 -16.35
CA THR A 4 -1.94 39.97 -17.03
C THR A 4 -1.75 38.85 -16.03
N PHE A 5 -2.82 38.46 -15.34
CA PHE A 5 -2.94 37.16 -14.68
C PHE A 5 -3.06 36.10 -15.79
N SER A 6 -1.94 35.66 -16.34
CA SER A 6 -1.92 34.56 -17.31
C SER A 6 -2.30 33.28 -16.57
N GLY A 7 -3.42 32.64 -16.94
CA GLY A 7 -3.90 31.37 -16.38
C GLY A 7 -2.96 30.17 -16.53
N ASP A 8 -1.74 30.38 -17.01
CA ASP A 8 -0.68 29.37 -17.18
C ASP A 8 0.08 29.13 -15.86
N GLU A 9 0.18 30.11 -14.97
CA GLU A 9 0.85 29.94 -13.66
C GLU A 9 0.02 29.12 -12.66
N THR A 10 -1.31 29.14 -12.76
CA THR A 10 -2.21 28.37 -11.87
C THR A 10 -2.40 26.93 -12.31
N ALA A 11 -2.10 26.59 -13.57
CA ALA A 11 -2.21 25.25 -14.12
C ALA A 11 -1.37 24.19 -13.38
N PRO A 12 -0.07 24.40 -13.09
CA PRO A 12 0.72 23.42 -12.32
C PRO A 12 0.24 23.26 -10.88
N PHE A 13 -0.28 24.32 -10.25
CA PHE A 13 -0.87 24.23 -8.92
C PHE A 13 -2.05 23.25 -8.89
N PHE A 14 -3.00 23.38 -9.84
CA PHE A 14 -4.15 22.49 -9.91
C PHE A 14 -3.76 21.06 -10.32
N GLY A 15 -2.73 20.91 -11.17
CA GLY A 15 -2.18 19.61 -11.56
C GLY A 15 -1.57 18.83 -10.39
N PHE A 16 -0.65 19.44 -9.63
CA PHE A 16 -0.05 18.78 -8.46
C PHE A 16 -1.06 18.55 -7.34
N LEU A 17 -2.00 19.48 -7.13
CA LEU A 17 -3.09 19.31 -6.17
C LEU A 17 -3.98 18.12 -6.55
N GLY A 18 -4.33 17.98 -7.83
CA GLY A 18 -5.11 16.86 -8.35
C GLY A 18 -4.39 15.52 -8.19
N ALA A 19 -3.10 15.46 -8.51
CA ALA A 19 -2.28 14.26 -8.34
C ALA A 19 -2.15 13.85 -6.85
N ALA A 20 -1.93 14.83 -5.97
CA ALA A 20 -1.89 14.60 -4.53
C ALA A 20 -3.25 14.09 -4.00
N ALA A 21 -4.35 14.73 -4.41
CA ALA A 21 -5.70 14.32 -4.02
C ALA A 21 -6.06 12.91 -4.49
N ALA A 22 -5.69 12.56 -5.74
CA ALA A 22 -5.92 11.23 -6.29
C ALA A 22 -5.19 10.14 -5.49
N LEU A 23 -3.91 10.35 -5.15
CA LEU A 23 -3.14 9.40 -4.33
C LEU A 23 -3.70 9.27 -2.92
N VAL A 24 -4.00 10.38 -2.24
CA VAL A 24 -4.54 10.37 -0.87
C VAL A 24 -5.87 9.62 -0.83
N PHE A 25 -6.79 9.91 -1.76
CA PHE A 25 -8.09 9.26 -1.79
C PHE A 25 -7.99 7.78 -2.18
N SER A 26 -7.08 7.42 -3.09
CA SER A 26 -6.80 6.03 -3.46
C SER A 26 -6.27 5.22 -2.27
N CYS A 27 -5.25 5.73 -1.56
CA CYS A 27 -4.70 5.09 -0.37
C CYS A 27 -5.72 5.00 0.77
N MET A 28 -6.54 6.03 0.98
CA MET A 28 -7.64 6.02 1.95
C MET A 28 -8.66 4.93 1.62
N GLY A 29 -9.04 4.80 0.35
CA GLY A 29 -9.96 3.76 -0.13
C GLY A 29 -9.40 2.36 0.08
N ALA A 30 -8.13 2.14 -0.27
CA ALA A 30 -7.44 0.86 -0.07
C ALA A 30 -7.35 0.48 1.42
N ALA A 31 -6.99 1.44 2.28
CA ALA A 31 -6.93 1.25 3.72
C ALA A 31 -8.31 0.93 4.32
N TYR A 32 -9.35 1.67 3.94
CA TYR A 32 -10.71 1.46 4.43
C TYR A 32 -11.30 0.12 3.98
N GLY A 33 -11.15 -0.24 2.71
CA GLY A 33 -11.61 -1.51 2.17
C GLY A 33 -10.94 -2.70 2.86
N THR A 34 -9.63 -2.62 3.07
CA THR A 34 -8.86 -3.64 3.79
C THR A 34 -9.31 -3.77 5.24
N ALA A 35 -9.51 -2.63 5.94
CA ALA A 35 -9.98 -2.62 7.32
C ALA A 35 -11.37 -3.28 7.48
N LYS A 36 -12.33 -2.93 6.61
CA LYS A 36 -13.69 -3.51 6.67
C LYS A 36 -13.68 -5.00 6.31
N SER A 37 -12.90 -5.41 5.31
CA SER A 37 -12.75 -6.82 4.96
C SER A 37 -12.13 -7.62 6.10
N GLY A 38 -11.09 -7.08 6.75
CA GLY A 38 -10.46 -7.69 7.93
C GLY A 38 -11.42 -7.91 9.10
N VAL A 39 -12.29 -6.92 9.39
CA VAL A 39 -13.35 -7.07 10.40
C VAL A 39 -14.34 -8.18 10.01
N GLY A 40 -14.70 -8.29 8.72
CA GLY A 40 -15.57 -9.35 8.21
C GLY A 40 -14.96 -10.74 8.39
N VAL A 41 -13.66 -10.90 8.09
CA VAL A 41 -12.92 -12.15 8.30
C VAL A 41 -12.88 -12.52 9.79
N ALA A 42 -12.57 -11.55 10.67
CA ALA A 42 -12.56 -11.79 12.12
C ALA A 42 -13.95 -12.16 12.65
N SER A 43 -15.00 -11.48 12.18
CA SER A 43 -16.39 -11.76 12.55
C SER A 43 -16.84 -13.15 12.07
N MET A 44 -16.46 -13.56 10.86
CA MET A 44 -16.73 -14.91 10.36
C MET A 44 -16.12 -15.98 11.27
N GLY A 45 -14.89 -15.78 11.74
CA GLY A 45 -14.22 -16.70 12.67
C GLY A 45 -14.98 -16.90 13.99
N VAL A 46 -15.67 -15.86 14.48
CA VAL A 46 -16.49 -15.93 15.71
C VAL A 46 -17.88 -16.52 15.44
N MET A 47 -18.52 -16.14 14.34
CA MET A 47 -19.91 -16.54 14.04
C MET A 47 -20.04 -17.98 13.52
N ARG A 48 -18.99 -18.50 12.87
CA ARG A 48 -18.97 -19.87 12.32
C ARG A 48 -17.75 -20.65 12.82
N PRO A 49 -17.66 -20.96 14.13
CA PRO A 49 -16.52 -21.66 14.73
C PRO A 49 -16.34 -23.09 14.19
N GLU A 50 -17.37 -23.66 13.56
CA GLU A 50 -17.35 -24.97 12.93
C GLU A 50 -16.37 -25.03 11.74
N LEU A 51 -16.21 -23.92 11.02
CA LEU A 51 -15.19 -23.78 9.97
C LEU A 51 -13.78 -23.71 10.56
N ALA A 52 -13.64 -23.13 11.77
CA ALA A 52 -12.39 -23.06 12.51
C ALA A 52 -12.01 -24.40 13.16
N LYS A 53 -12.99 -25.27 13.46
CA LYS A 53 -12.74 -26.60 14.05
C LYS A 53 -11.97 -27.56 13.13
N SER A 54 -12.03 -27.31 11.82
CA SER A 54 -11.26 -28.03 10.80
C SER A 54 -9.96 -27.29 10.41
N TYR A 55 -9.60 -26.25 11.17
CA TYR A 55 -8.41 -25.44 10.95
C TYR A 55 -7.28 -25.96 11.86
N TYR A 56 -6.22 -26.48 11.25
CA TYR A 56 -5.06 -26.91 12.02
C TYR A 56 -4.30 -25.69 12.56
N LEU A 57 -3.62 -25.88 13.70
CA LEU A 57 -2.76 -24.87 14.31
C LEU A 57 -1.69 -24.34 13.34
N PHE A 58 -1.21 -25.21 12.44
CA PHE A 58 -0.26 -24.85 11.38
C PHE A 58 -0.86 -23.85 10.37
N ASP A 59 -2.07 -24.11 9.87
CA ASP A 59 -2.77 -23.18 8.94
C ASP A 59 -3.08 -21.85 9.63
N GLY A 60 -3.43 -21.90 10.92
CA GLY A 60 -3.57 -20.73 11.80
C GLY A 60 -2.35 -19.82 11.78
N TYR A 61 -1.19 -20.37 12.09
CA TYR A 61 0.06 -19.61 12.08
C TYR A 61 0.49 -19.18 10.68
N ALA A 62 0.26 -20.02 9.66
CA ALA A 62 0.56 -19.67 8.28
C ALA A 62 -0.24 -18.44 7.81
N HIS A 63 -1.54 -18.39 8.07
CA HIS A 63 -2.38 -17.22 7.72
C HIS A 63 -2.10 -15.98 8.56
N LEU A 64 -1.77 -16.14 9.84
CA LEU A 64 -1.33 -15.02 10.66
C LEU A 64 0.00 -14.44 10.13
N SER A 65 0.95 -15.30 9.82
CA SER A 65 2.27 -14.91 9.30
C SER A 65 2.16 -14.28 7.91
N SER A 66 1.28 -14.76 7.03
CA SER A 66 1.07 -14.18 5.70
C SER A 66 0.47 -12.77 5.78
N GLY A 67 -0.51 -12.57 6.67
CA GLY A 67 -1.10 -11.26 6.92
C GLY A 67 -0.10 -10.26 7.51
N LEU A 68 0.69 -10.69 8.50
CA LEU A 68 1.73 -9.84 9.12
C LEU A 68 2.87 -9.51 8.15
N ALA A 69 3.33 -10.48 7.34
CA ALA A 69 4.38 -10.25 6.36
C ALA A 69 3.98 -9.20 5.33
N CYS A 70 2.78 -9.31 4.74
CA CYS A 70 2.27 -8.33 3.80
C CYS A 70 2.00 -6.97 4.46
N GLY A 71 1.38 -6.96 5.66
CA GLY A 71 0.99 -5.74 6.35
C GLY A 71 2.19 -4.90 6.82
N LEU A 72 3.20 -5.53 7.42
CA LEU A 72 4.41 -4.85 7.89
C LEU A 72 5.30 -4.38 6.73
N ALA A 73 5.39 -5.17 5.65
CA ALA A 73 6.09 -4.76 4.44
C ALA A 73 5.44 -3.51 3.83
N GLY A 74 4.11 -3.51 3.64
CA GLY A 74 3.37 -2.36 3.12
C GLY A 74 3.49 -1.12 4.01
N LEU A 75 3.45 -1.28 5.34
CA LEU A 75 3.64 -0.16 6.27
C LEU A 75 5.04 0.46 6.13
N SER A 76 6.08 -0.37 6.08
CA SER A 76 7.48 0.09 5.94
C SER A 76 7.73 0.78 4.60
N ALA A 77 7.21 0.22 3.51
CA ALA A 77 7.28 0.81 2.17
C ALA A 77 6.53 2.15 2.12
N GLY A 78 5.31 2.22 2.67
CA GLY A 78 4.54 3.46 2.75
C GLY A 78 5.25 4.57 3.52
N MET A 79 5.94 4.24 4.62
CA MET A 79 6.74 5.20 5.37
C MET A 79 7.96 5.69 4.57
N ALA A 80 8.65 4.79 3.85
CA ALA A 80 9.77 5.13 2.99
C ALA A 80 9.35 6.04 1.83
N ILE A 81 8.24 5.71 1.14
CA ILE A 81 7.66 6.50 0.05
C ILE A 81 7.29 7.90 0.56
N GLY A 82 6.72 8.01 1.76
CA GLY A 82 6.37 9.31 2.35
C GLY A 82 7.58 10.21 2.57
N ILE A 83 8.66 9.67 3.15
CA ILE A 83 9.89 10.44 3.44
C ILE A 83 10.63 10.80 2.14
N VAL A 84 10.80 9.83 1.22
CA VAL A 84 11.45 10.06 -0.09
C VAL A 84 10.64 11.01 -0.95
N GLY A 85 9.31 10.90 -0.92
CA GLY A 85 8.41 11.79 -1.66
C GLY A 85 8.55 13.24 -1.17
N ASP A 86 8.51 13.46 0.14
CA ASP A 86 8.65 14.80 0.74
C ASP A 86 10.02 15.44 0.42
N ALA A 87 11.11 14.71 0.60
CA ALA A 87 12.44 15.21 0.26
C ALA A 87 12.60 15.39 -1.27
N GLY A 88 12.06 14.47 -2.04
CA GLY A 88 12.13 14.43 -3.50
C GLY A 88 11.42 15.61 -4.16
N VAL A 89 10.22 15.98 -3.70
CA VAL A 89 9.50 17.14 -4.26
C VAL A 89 10.24 18.46 -3.95
N ARG A 90 10.82 18.60 -2.76
CA ARG A 90 11.62 19.77 -2.38
C ARG A 90 12.89 19.89 -3.22
N ALA A 91 13.56 18.77 -3.49
CA ALA A 91 14.74 18.74 -4.35
C ALA A 91 14.39 18.98 -5.84
N ASN A 92 13.26 18.46 -6.30
CA ASN A 92 12.78 18.65 -7.68
C ASN A 92 12.42 20.11 -7.97
N ALA A 93 11.94 20.86 -6.97
CA ALA A 93 11.69 22.30 -7.07
C ALA A 93 12.98 23.12 -7.33
N GLN A 94 14.14 22.63 -6.86
CA GLN A 94 15.43 23.26 -7.11
C GLN A 94 16.02 22.84 -8.47
N GLN A 95 15.87 21.56 -8.86
CA GLN A 95 16.39 21.01 -10.11
C GLN A 95 15.46 19.95 -10.72
N PRO A 96 14.77 20.23 -11.85
CA PRO A 96 13.79 19.32 -12.44
C PRO A 96 14.40 18.04 -13.04
N LYS A 97 15.73 18.04 -13.28
CA LYS A 97 16.48 16.84 -13.72
C LYS A 97 16.50 15.71 -12.68
N LEU A 98 16.16 16.00 -11.42
CA LEU A 98 16.07 15.00 -10.35
C LEU A 98 14.75 14.21 -10.36
N PHE A 99 13.76 14.63 -11.17
CA PHE A 99 12.43 14.03 -11.22
C PHE A 99 12.46 12.51 -11.48
N VAL A 100 13.21 12.07 -12.48
CA VAL A 100 13.31 10.64 -12.83
C VAL A 100 13.97 9.84 -11.71
N GLY A 101 15.00 10.39 -11.06
CA GLY A 101 15.66 9.74 -9.92
C GLY A 101 14.72 9.54 -8.73
N MET A 102 13.90 10.54 -8.41
CA MET A 102 12.86 10.44 -7.38
C MET A 102 11.85 9.34 -7.70
N ILE A 103 11.30 9.33 -8.93
CA ILE A 103 10.33 8.31 -9.36
C ILE A 103 10.93 6.90 -9.28
N LEU A 104 12.19 6.72 -9.69
CA LEU A 104 12.87 5.43 -9.62
C LEU A 104 12.96 4.90 -8.17
N ILE A 105 13.32 5.76 -7.21
CA ILE A 105 13.41 5.38 -5.79
C ILE A 105 12.03 5.00 -5.24
N LEU A 106 10.97 5.75 -5.59
CA LEU A 106 9.59 5.47 -5.18
C LEU A 106 9.10 4.11 -5.72
N ILE A 107 9.45 3.74 -6.94
CA ILE A 107 9.10 2.44 -7.54
C ILE A 107 9.82 1.29 -6.81
N PHE A 108 11.11 1.44 -6.50
CA PHE A 108 11.83 0.43 -5.72
C PHE A 108 11.27 0.24 -4.32
N ALA A 109 10.78 1.32 -3.68
CA ALA A 109 10.11 1.23 -2.39
C ALA A 109 8.80 0.43 -2.46
N GLU A 110 7.98 0.63 -3.50
CA GLU A 110 6.77 -0.19 -3.74
C GLU A 110 7.11 -1.66 -4.03
N ALA A 111 8.19 -1.94 -4.76
CA ALA A 111 8.61 -3.32 -5.01
C ALA A 111 8.88 -4.10 -3.71
N LEU A 112 9.34 -3.44 -2.64
CA LEU A 112 9.50 -4.05 -1.32
C LEU A 112 8.16 -4.48 -0.70
N ALA A 113 7.10 -3.68 -0.88
CA ALA A 113 5.75 -4.04 -0.46
C ALA A 113 5.22 -5.25 -1.25
N LEU A 114 5.45 -5.28 -2.56
CA LEU A 114 5.06 -6.39 -3.43
C LEU A 114 5.76 -7.70 -3.04
N TYR A 115 7.03 -7.66 -2.62
CA TYR A 115 7.69 -8.85 -2.11
C TYR A 115 7.01 -9.41 -0.85
N GLY A 116 6.59 -8.55 0.08
CA GLY A 116 5.81 -8.96 1.25
C GLY A 116 4.47 -9.59 0.89
N LEU A 117 3.78 -9.05 -0.11
CA LEU A 117 2.54 -9.60 -0.64
C LEU A 117 2.75 -10.99 -1.28
N ILE A 118 3.79 -11.15 -2.10
CA ILE A 118 4.10 -12.42 -2.76
C ILE A 118 4.38 -13.51 -1.73
N VAL A 119 5.20 -13.22 -0.71
CA VAL A 119 5.49 -14.17 0.37
C VAL A 119 4.21 -14.52 1.14
N GLY A 120 3.36 -13.54 1.42
CA GLY A 120 2.06 -13.78 2.04
C GLY A 120 1.15 -14.71 1.22
N ILE A 121 1.05 -14.50 -0.09
CA ILE A 121 0.26 -15.35 -0.99
C ILE A 121 0.80 -16.78 -1.01
N ILE A 122 2.12 -16.96 -1.07
CA ILE A 122 2.74 -18.29 -1.08
C ILE A 122 2.46 -19.05 0.22
N LEU A 123 2.62 -18.39 1.37
CA LEU A 123 2.33 -18.96 2.68
C LEU A 123 0.86 -19.37 2.82
N SER A 124 -0.07 -18.51 2.38
CA SER A 124 -1.50 -18.81 2.39
C SER A 124 -1.87 -19.94 1.41
N SER A 125 -1.24 -19.98 0.24
CA SER A 125 -1.47 -21.05 -0.75
C SER A 125 -1.02 -22.42 -0.24
N ARG A 126 0.10 -22.48 0.49
CA ARG A 126 0.59 -23.73 1.09
C ARG A 126 -0.24 -24.20 2.27
N ALA A 127 -0.81 -23.29 3.06
CA ALA A 127 -1.75 -23.64 4.13
C ALA A 127 -2.97 -24.40 3.56
N GLY A 128 -3.52 -23.95 2.43
CA GLY A 128 -4.61 -24.64 1.74
C GLY A 128 -4.28 -26.05 1.23
N GLN A 129 -3.01 -26.30 0.88
CA GLN A 129 -2.56 -27.62 0.39
C GLN A 129 -2.35 -28.64 1.51
N SER A 130 -2.18 -28.23 2.78
CA SER A 130 -2.01 -29.18 3.90
C SER A 130 -3.23 -30.06 4.14
N ARG A 131 -4.39 -29.70 3.59
CA ARG A 131 -5.64 -30.48 3.61
C ARG A 131 -5.75 -31.53 2.48
N ALA A 132 -4.90 -31.48 1.47
CA ALA A 132 -4.97 -32.35 0.28
C ALA A 132 -4.11 -33.62 0.38
N GLU A 133 -3.30 -33.75 1.44
CA GLU A 133 -2.53 -34.95 1.81
C GLU A 133 -3.06 -35.53 3.12
#